data_AF-A0A775TL38-F1
#
_entry.id   AF-A0A775TL38-F1
#
_cell.length_a   1.000
_cell.length_b   1.000
_cell.length_c   1.000
_cell.angle_alpha   90.00
_cell.angle_beta   90.00
_cell.angle_gamma   90.00
#
_symmetry.space_group_name_H-M   'P 1'
#
loop_
_entity.id
_entity.type
_entity.pdbx_description
1 polymer ?
#
loop_
_entity_poly.entity_id
_entity_poly.type
_entity_poly.pdbx_seq_one_letter_code
_entity_poly.pdbx_strand_id
1 'polypeptide(L)'
;MWYREGTITFTQGSNTLVGAGTAWNVTANGVLPGMIVIGPDNKLYEIKRVISDTNIVLSEPYTGETQSEVPCRIITTYEGDLTQFSARFTALMSRMSADSKSMRSWLTALDEVTIEREDGTEVTVKPLIQIVNEHNENVEWYKNNTDAIDAAGDKAREAAASAAAAAESANTAGEKASQASQSASAAESSKSAAATSAGAAKTSETNAAASQKSAATSASTATTKASEAATSARDAAASKEAAKSSETSAASSASNAASSATAAG
;
A
#
# COMPACT_ATOMS: atom_id res chain seq x y z
N MET A 1 41.74 -27.37 58.08
CA MET A 1 41.29 -28.41 57.11
C MET A 1 42.46 -28.68 56.15
N TRP A 2 42.40 -29.70 55.29
CA TRP A 2 43.44 -29.92 54.26
C TRP A 2 42.82 -29.86 52.87
N TYR A 3 43.41 -29.08 51.96
CA TYR A 3 43.14 -29.19 50.54
C TYR A 3 44.07 -30.22 49.91
N ARG A 4 43.49 -31.22 49.23
CA ARG A 4 44.19 -32.42 48.76
C ARG A 4 43.96 -32.78 47.30
N GLU A 5 43.14 -32.03 46.60
CA GLU A 5 42.81 -32.33 45.21
C GLU A 5 43.95 -31.92 44.28
N GLY A 6 44.20 -32.76 43.27
CA GLY A 6 45.23 -32.50 42.26
C GLY A 6 46.66 -32.77 42.71
N THR A 7 47.59 -32.42 41.84
CA THR A 7 49.04 -32.51 42.05
C THR A 7 49.70 -31.16 41.84
N ILE A 8 50.93 -31.01 42.34
CA ILE A 8 51.72 -29.79 42.31
C ILE A 8 53.09 -30.11 41.70
N THR A 9 53.55 -29.24 40.82
CA THR A 9 54.93 -29.20 40.37
C THR A 9 55.70 -28.14 41.14
N PHE A 10 56.74 -28.57 41.85
CA PHE A 10 57.70 -27.75 42.55
C PHE A 10 58.95 -27.61 41.68
N THR A 11 59.35 -26.38 41.35
CA THR A 11 60.56 -26.11 40.55
C THR A 11 61.61 -25.46 41.43
N GLN A 12 62.83 -26.00 41.45
CA GLN A 12 63.93 -25.48 42.25
C GLN A 12 64.18 -24.00 41.96
N GLY A 13 64.25 -23.19 43.02
CA GLY A 13 64.47 -21.74 42.94
C GLY A 13 63.27 -20.93 42.45
N SER A 14 62.12 -21.56 42.17
CA SER A 14 60.90 -20.87 41.75
C SER A 14 60.02 -20.51 42.93
N ASN A 15 59.42 -19.33 42.90
CA ASN A 15 58.32 -18.97 43.80
C ASN A 15 56.97 -19.44 43.27
N THR A 16 56.87 -19.89 42.02
CA THR A 16 55.60 -20.29 41.43
C THR A 16 55.45 -21.80 41.51
N LEU A 17 54.32 -22.25 42.05
CA LEU A 17 53.88 -23.64 42.01
C LEU A 17 52.77 -23.78 40.98
N VAL A 18 52.88 -24.84 40.18
CA VAL A 18 51.93 -25.16 39.11
C VAL A 18 51.15 -26.40 39.50
N GLY A 19 49.84 -26.26 39.64
CA GLY A 19 48.91 -27.32 39.96
C GLY A 19 48.31 -27.99 38.73
N ALA A 20 48.02 -29.27 38.82
CA ALA A 20 47.24 -30.01 37.83
C ALA A 20 46.06 -30.70 38.52
N GLY A 21 44.84 -30.50 38.01
CA GLY A 21 43.61 -30.98 38.66
C GLY A 21 43.29 -30.28 39.98
N THR A 22 43.82 -29.07 40.19
CA THR A 22 43.58 -28.22 41.35
C THR A 22 42.52 -27.16 41.04
N ALA A 23 41.88 -26.63 42.07
CA ALA A 23 40.85 -25.60 42.02
C ALA A 23 41.12 -24.56 43.13
N TRP A 24 42.33 -23.98 43.11
CA TRP A 24 42.81 -23.09 44.16
C TRP A 24 42.13 -21.71 44.21
N ASN A 25 41.52 -21.25 43.11
CA ASN A 25 40.82 -19.97 43.06
C ASN A 25 39.33 -20.10 43.44
N VAL A 26 38.87 -21.30 43.76
CA VAL A 26 37.52 -21.53 44.29
C VAL A 26 37.52 -21.21 45.79
N THR A 27 36.88 -20.10 46.15
CA THR A 27 36.82 -19.58 47.53
C THR A 27 36.33 -20.59 48.57
N ALA A 28 35.49 -21.56 48.18
CA ALA A 28 35.00 -22.61 49.07
C ALA A 28 36.08 -23.64 49.48
N ASN A 29 37.15 -23.78 48.68
CA ASN A 29 38.24 -24.74 48.93
C ASN A 29 39.27 -24.22 49.95
N GLY A 30 39.19 -22.93 50.33
CA GLY A 30 39.95 -22.35 51.44
C GLY A 30 41.44 -22.17 51.17
N VAL A 31 41.90 -22.25 49.92
CA VAL A 31 43.28 -21.94 49.53
C VAL A 31 43.39 -20.43 49.33
N LEU A 32 44.12 -19.76 50.21
CA LEU A 32 44.22 -18.30 50.28
C LEU A 32 45.67 -17.87 50.58
N PRO A 33 46.04 -16.60 50.35
CA PRO A 33 47.28 -16.04 50.86
C PRO A 33 47.46 -16.30 52.37
N GLY A 34 48.68 -16.61 52.80
CA GLY A 34 49.05 -16.97 54.17
C GLY A 34 48.87 -18.45 54.52
N MET A 35 48.25 -19.26 53.64
CA MET A 35 48.13 -20.70 53.84
C MET A 35 49.45 -21.42 53.58
N ILE A 36 49.62 -22.61 54.13
CA ILE A 36 50.89 -23.34 54.09
C ILE A 36 50.77 -24.54 53.15
N VAL A 37 51.66 -24.62 52.17
CA VAL A 37 51.85 -25.83 51.34
C VAL A 37 53.06 -26.61 51.84
N ILE A 38 52.96 -27.93 51.86
CA ILE A 38 54.06 -28.81 52.23
C ILE A 38 54.80 -29.25 50.97
N GLY A 39 56.08 -28.90 50.88
CA GLY A 39 56.95 -29.34 49.79
C GLY A 39 57.36 -30.81 49.93
N PRO A 40 57.78 -31.46 48.84
CA PRO A 40 58.25 -32.86 48.86
C PRO A 40 59.61 -33.01 49.58
N ASP A 41 60.27 -31.90 49.90
CA ASP A 41 61.45 -31.80 50.75
C ASP A 41 61.10 -31.77 52.26
N ASN A 42 59.83 -32.04 52.60
CA ASN A 42 59.25 -31.97 53.95
C ASN A 42 59.34 -30.59 54.62
N LYS A 43 59.57 -29.51 53.85
CA LYS A 43 59.53 -28.14 54.36
C LYS A 43 58.18 -27.49 54.13
N LEU A 44 57.90 -26.48 54.94
CA LEU A 44 56.69 -25.67 54.86
C LEU A 44 56.97 -24.42 54.05
N TYR A 45 56.10 -24.12 53.10
CA TYR A 45 56.17 -22.92 52.28
C TYR A 45 54.86 -22.13 52.41
N GLU A 46 54.97 -20.83 52.66
CA GLU A 46 53.82 -19.93 52.76
C GLU A 46 53.37 -19.49 51.36
N ILE A 47 52.06 -19.54 51.11
CA ILE A 47 51.43 -19.04 49.90
C ILE A 47 51.30 -17.52 50.00
N LYS A 48 52.03 -16.78 49.17
CA LYS A 48 51.93 -15.33 49.05
C LYS A 48 50.66 -14.88 48.32
N ARG A 49 50.28 -15.56 47.24
CA ARG A 49 49.09 -15.23 46.44
C ARG A 49 48.60 -16.41 45.60
N VAL A 50 47.29 -16.52 45.44
CA VAL A 50 46.66 -17.40 44.44
C VAL A 50 46.41 -16.62 43.15
N ILE A 51 46.92 -17.11 42.03
CA ILE A 51 46.78 -16.46 40.71
C ILE A 51 45.59 -17.03 39.94
N SER A 52 45.41 -18.35 39.99
CA SER A 52 44.34 -19.07 39.31
C SER A 52 44.13 -20.44 39.97
N ASP A 53 43.20 -21.24 39.45
CA ASP A 53 42.93 -22.60 39.94
C ASP A 53 44.16 -23.50 39.97
N THR A 54 45.17 -23.21 39.14
CA THR A 54 46.36 -24.02 38.93
C THR A 54 47.67 -23.27 39.17
N ASN A 55 47.66 -22.03 39.62
CA ASN A 55 48.89 -21.29 39.88
C ASN A 55 48.85 -20.54 41.20
N ILE A 56 49.83 -20.80 42.06
CA ILE A 56 50.07 -20.07 43.31
C ILE A 56 51.51 -19.59 43.36
N VAL A 57 51.73 -18.51 44.10
CA VAL A 57 53.04 -17.92 44.34
C VAL A 57 53.36 -18.05 45.83
N LEU A 58 54.57 -18.50 46.13
CA LEU A 58 55.15 -18.64 47.46
C LEU A 58 55.83 -17.34 47.91
N SER A 59 55.86 -17.13 49.23
CA SER A 59 56.59 -16.01 49.85
C SER A 59 58.10 -16.12 49.61
N GLU A 60 58.63 -17.33 49.64
CA GLU A 60 60.04 -17.64 49.42
C GLU A 60 60.19 -18.69 48.30
N PRO A 61 61.31 -18.67 47.54
CA PRO A 61 61.55 -19.66 46.49
C PRO A 61 61.63 -21.08 47.08
N TYR A 62 61.11 -22.04 46.33
CA TYR A 62 61.24 -23.45 46.67
C TYR A 62 62.71 -23.87 46.66
N THR A 63 63.21 -24.45 47.75
CA THR A 63 64.65 -24.71 47.95
C THR A 63 65.06 -26.15 47.64
N GLY A 64 64.10 -27.07 47.49
CA GLY A 64 64.37 -28.48 47.17
C GLY A 64 64.60 -28.73 45.68
N GLU A 65 64.84 -30.00 45.33
CA GLU A 65 64.98 -30.42 43.93
C GLU A 65 63.65 -30.37 43.18
N THR A 66 63.70 -30.01 41.90
CA THR A 66 62.51 -29.95 41.04
C THR A 66 61.80 -31.31 40.99
N GLN A 67 60.51 -31.32 41.33
CA GLN A 67 59.66 -32.50 41.31
C GLN A 67 58.28 -32.15 40.75
N SER A 68 57.80 -32.98 39.85
CA SER A 68 56.48 -32.88 39.23
C SER A 68 55.51 -33.91 39.81
N GLU A 69 54.21 -33.67 39.63
CA GLU A 69 53.13 -34.57 40.04
C GLU A 69 53.10 -34.91 41.55
N VAL A 70 53.60 -34.01 42.40
CA VAL A 70 53.59 -34.18 43.86
C VAL A 70 52.15 -34.05 44.37
N PRO A 71 51.59 -34.98 45.16
CA PRO A 71 50.23 -34.86 45.67
C PRO A 71 49.99 -33.56 46.42
N CYS A 72 48.91 -32.85 46.09
CA CYS A 72 48.61 -31.56 46.69
C CYS A 72 48.32 -31.70 48.19
N ARG A 73 49.02 -30.90 49.00
CA ARG A 73 48.85 -30.85 50.46
C ARG A 73 48.99 -29.43 50.96
N ILE A 74 47.87 -28.74 51.01
CA ILE A 74 47.79 -27.36 51.52
C ILE A 74 46.99 -27.38 52.82
N ILE A 75 47.59 -26.84 53.87
CA ILE A 75 46.93 -26.59 55.14
C ILE A 75 46.05 -25.36 54.94
N THR A 76 44.74 -25.55 55.05
CA THR A 76 43.74 -24.49 54.97
C THR A 76 43.14 -24.22 56.35
N THR A 77 42.55 -23.05 56.55
CA THR A 77 42.04 -22.61 57.86
C THR A 77 40.91 -23.49 58.41
N TYR A 78 40.68 -23.37 59.71
CA TYR A 78 39.52 -23.91 60.43
C TYR A 78 38.24 -23.13 60.06
N GLU A 79 37.08 -23.81 60.01
CA GLU A 79 35.80 -23.12 60.16
C GLU A 79 35.78 -22.44 61.54
N GLY A 80 35.67 -21.11 61.57
CA GLY A 80 35.49 -20.33 62.81
C GLY A 80 36.55 -19.26 63.15
N ASP A 81 37.52 -18.97 62.28
CA ASP A 81 38.47 -17.88 62.56
C ASP A 81 37.81 -16.50 62.38
N LEU A 82 37.59 -15.80 63.52
CA LEU A 82 37.00 -14.46 63.59
C LEU A 82 37.70 -13.44 62.69
N THR A 83 39.00 -13.61 62.41
CA THR A 83 39.76 -12.68 61.56
C THR A 83 39.40 -12.77 60.07
N GLN A 84 38.93 -13.92 59.59
CA GLN A 84 38.44 -14.06 58.21
C GLN A 84 37.00 -13.54 58.05
N PHE A 85 36.16 -13.74 59.07
CA PHE A 85 34.84 -13.11 59.11
C PHE A 85 34.98 -11.59 59.11
N SER A 86 35.90 -11.03 59.93
CA SER A 86 36.13 -9.58 59.95
C SER A 86 36.70 -9.07 58.62
N ALA A 87 37.58 -9.80 57.94
CA ALA A 87 38.08 -9.44 56.61
C ALA A 87 36.97 -9.44 55.54
N ARG A 88 36.13 -10.49 55.48
CA ARG A 88 35.00 -10.56 54.54
C ARG A 88 33.91 -9.54 54.85
N PHE A 89 33.62 -9.30 56.12
CA PHE A 89 32.70 -8.26 56.55
C PHE A 89 33.21 -6.87 56.20
N THR A 90 34.51 -6.61 56.39
CA THR A 90 35.14 -5.35 55.98
C THR A 90 35.07 -5.15 54.48
N ALA A 91 35.38 -6.17 53.68
CA ALA A 91 35.26 -6.12 52.21
C ALA A 91 33.82 -5.85 51.76
N LEU A 92 32.83 -6.48 52.40
CA LEU A 92 31.41 -6.23 52.15
C LEU A 92 31.02 -4.79 52.50
N MET A 93 31.44 -4.27 53.65
CA MET A 93 31.16 -2.90 54.07
C MET A 93 31.82 -1.87 53.14
N SER A 94 33.05 -2.13 52.68
CA SER A 94 33.73 -1.29 51.68
C SER A 94 32.98 -1.29 50.35
N ARG A 95 32.52 -2.46 49.88
CA ARG A 95 31.70 -2.56 48.66
C ARG A 95 30.37 -1.83 48.80
N MET A 96 29.63 -2.04 49.89
CA MET A 96 28.37 -1.32 50.16
C MET A 96 28.57 0.20 50.24
N SER A 97 29.71 0.66 50.78
CA SER A 97 30.05 2.08 50.82
C SER A 97 30.34 2.64 49.42
N ALA A 98 31.06 1.89 48.58
CA ALA A 98 31.35 2.24 47.20
C ALA A 98 30.06 2.31 46.35
N ASP A 99 29.19 1.31 46.44
CA ASP A 99 27.91 1.28 45.74
C ASP A 99 27.01 2.44 46.18
N SER A 100 26.97 2.74 47.48
CA SER A 100 26.21 3.89 48.00
C SER A 100 26.74 5.23 47.48
N LYS A 101 28.07 5.37 47.35
CA LYS A 101 28.69 6.58 46.79
C LYS A 101 28.40 6.71 45.30
N SER A 102 28.51 5.60 44.55
CA SER A 102 28.18 5.54 43.12
C SER A 102 26.72 5.94 42.86
N MET A 103 25.77 5.37 43.63
CA MET A 103 24.35 5.70 43.54
C MET A 103 24.08 7.18 43.86
N ARG A 104 24.66 7.71 44.95
CA ARG A 104 24.52 9.14 45.28
C ARG A 104 25.08 10.02 44.16
N SER A 105 26.25 9.66 43.64
CA SER A 105 26.86 10.37 42.51
C SER A 105 25.91 10.39 41.32
N TRP A 106 25.34 9.25 40.92
CA TRP A 106 24.39 9.19 39.81
C TRP A 106 23.12 10.03 40.05
N LEU A 107 22.59 10.03 41.28
CA LEU A 107 21.38 10.76 41.62
C LEU A 107 21.58 12.28 41.71
N THR A 108 22.77 12.75 42.12
CA THR A 108 22.98 14.16 42.48
C THR A 108 24.05 14.88 41.66
N ALA A 109 24.87 14.19 40.86
CA ALA A 109 25.89 14.84 40.06
C ALA A 109 25.27 15.75 38.99
N LEU A 110 25.97 16.84 38.68
CA LEU A 110 25.58 17.77 37.62
C LEU A 110 26.19 17.38 36.26
N ASP A 111 27.29 16.63 36.26
CA ASP A 111 28.00 16.14 35.09
C ASP A 111 27.91 14.61 34.99
N GLU A 112 28.36 14.05 33.86
CA GLU A 112 28.40 12.60 33.65
C GLU A 112 29.16 11.87 34.77
N VAL A 113 28.63 10.71 35.15
CA VAL A 113 29.13 9.90 36.26
C VAL A 113 29.71 8.62 35.69
N THR A 114 30.94 8.31 36.08
CA THR A 114 31.56 7.01 35.78
C THR A 114 31.29 6.06 36.94
N ILE A 115 30.68 4.92 36.63
CA ILE A 115 30.30 3.87 37.56
C ILE A 115 31.12 2.62 37.24
N GLU A 116 31.83 2.10 38.24
CA GLU A 116 32.50 0.80 38.13
C GLU A 116 31.48 -0.33 38.33
N ARG A 117 31.52 -1.34 37.46
CA ARG A 117 30.67 -2.53 37.49
C ARG A 117 31.31 -3.63 38.35
N GLU A 118 30.53 -4.66 38.65
CA GLU A 118 30.97 -5.80 39.47
C GLU A 118 32.11 -6.62 38.84
N ASP A 119 32.29 -6.54 37.52
CA ASP A 119 33.40 -7.16 36.79
C ASP A 119 34.66 -6.26 36.70
N GLY A 120 34.65 -5.10 37.35
CA GLY A 120 35.74 -4.12 37.33
C GLY A 120 35.76 -3.22 36.09
N THR A 121 34.75 -3.29 35.21
CA THR A 121 34.66 -2.40 34.05
C THR A 121 33.96 -1.09 34.41
N GLU A 122 34.37 0.03 33.79
CA GLU A 122 33.76 1.34 34.02
C GLU A 122 32.69 1.66 32.95
N VAL A 123 31.61 2.31 33.37
CA VAL A 123 30.56 2.85 32.46
C VAL A 123 30.26 4.30 32.79
N THR A 124 30.33 5.16 31.79
CA THR A 124 29.93 6.57 31.90
C THR A 124 28.44 6.70 31.61
N VAL A 125 27.70 7.34 32.50
CA VAL A 125 26.25 7.54 32.41
C VAL A 125 25.87 8.98 32.71
N LYS A 126 24.78 9.45 32.10
CA LYS A 126 24.16 10.72 32.49
C LYS A 126 23.58 10.61 33.90
N PRO A 127 23.76 11.63 34.76
CA PRO A 127 23.13 11.67 36.07
C PRO A 127 21.61 11.86 35.92
N LEU A 128 20.87 11.46 36.95
CA LEU A 128 19.40 11.50 36.93
C LEU A 128 18.87 12.93 36.73
N ILE A 129 19.54 13.94 37.29
CA ILE A 129 19.12 15.34 37.18
C ILE A 129 19.10 15.82 35.71
N GLN A 130 20.11 15.44 34.92
CA GLN A 130 20.17 15.80 33.50
C GLN A 130 19.06 15.11 32.71
N ILE A 131 18.85 13.82 32.96
CA ILE A 131 17.79 13.03 32.30
C ILE A 131 16.42 13.65 32.58
N VAL A 132 16.14 14.03 33.83
CA VAL A 132 14.87 14.65 34.22
C VAL A 132 14.70 16.03 33.58
N ASN A 133 15.76 16.83 33.51
CA ASN A 133 15.70 18.15 32.86
C ASN A 133 15.43 18.01 31.36
N GLU A 134 16.18 17.17 30.64
CA GLU A 134 15.94 16.89 29.22
C GLU A 134 14.53 16.35 28.98
N HIS A 135 14.03 15.46 29.86
CA HIS A 135 12.66 14.97 29.79
C HIS A 135 11.63 16.10 29.95
N ASN A 136 11.81 16.97 30.93
CA ASN A 136 10.90 18.09 31.17
C ASN A 136 10.91 19.09 30.02
N GLU A 137 12.08 19.41 29.46
CA GLU A 137 12.22 20.26 28.28
C GLU A 137 11.47 19.68 27.08
N ASN A 138 11.61 18.38 26.83
CA ASN A 138 10.88 17.69 25.77
C ASN A 138 9.37 17.72 26.01
N VAL A 139 8.92 17.48 27.25
CA VAL A 139 7.50 17.53 27.62
C VAL A 139 6.93 18.94 27.40
N GLU A 140 7.66 19.99 27.81
CA GLU A 140 7.24 21.38 27.57
C GLU A 140 7.22 21.73 26.09
N TRP A 141 8.20 21.25 25.31
CA TRP A 141 8.19 21.40 23.87
C TRP A 141 6.92 20.78 23.26
N TYR A 142 6.56 19.55 23.63
CA TYR A 142 5.34 18.93 23.11
C TYR A 142 4.09 19.71 23.49
N LYS A 143 3.95 20.11 24.76
CA LYS A 143 2.80 20.92 25.19
C LYS A 143 2.65 22.20 24.37
N ASN A 144 3.75 22.93 24.19
CA ASN A 144 3.76 24.19 23.44
C ASN A 144 3.54 24.02 21.93
N ASN A 145 3.76 22.82 21.40
CA ASN A 145 3.60 22.53 19.97
C ASN A 145 2.37 21.66 19.65
N THR A 146 1.58 21.24 20.65
CA THR A 146 0.35 20.45 20.46
C THR A 146 -0.57 21.08 19.44
N ASP A 147 -0.93 22.36 19.62
CA ASP A 147 -1.84 23.06 18.73
C ASP A 147 -1.30 23.15 17.30
N ALA A 148 0.02 23.31 17.13
CA ALA A 148 0.64 23.36 15.81
C ALA A 148 0.63 22.00 15.12
N ILE A 149 0.87 20.91 15.87
CA ILE A 149 0.80 19.53 15.39
C ILE A 149 -0.65 19.18 15.00
N ASP A 150 -1.61 19.52 15.84
CA ASP A 150 -3.03 19.28 15.59
C ASP A 150 -3.52 20.09 14.39
N ALA A 151 -3.15 21.37 14.30
CA ALA A 151 -3.48 22.21 13.14
C ALA A 151 -2.84 21.70 11.84
N ALA A 152 -1.62 21.15 11.90
CA ALA A 152 -1.00 20.49 10.75
C ALA A 152 -1.77 19.22 10.36
N GLY A 153 -2.22 18.43 11.34
CA GLY A 153 -3.08 17.27 11.13
C GLY A 153 -4.44 17.63 10.53
N ASP A 154 -5.06 18.71 10.98
CA ASP A 154 -6.32 19.24 10.45
C ASP A 154 -6.15 19.67 8.99
N LYS A 155 -5.12 20.46 8.67
CA LYS A 155 -4.80 20.87 7.29
C LYS A 155 -4.54 19.68 6.37
N ALA A 156 -3.87 18.64 6.86
CA ALA A 156 -3.64 17.42 6.08
C ALA A 156 -4.97 16.71 5.76
N ARG A 157 -5.90 16.66 6.71
CA ARG A 157 -7.24 16.08 6.51
C ARG A 157 -8.08 16.92 5.54
N GLU A 158 -8.04 18.25 5.65
CA GLU A 158 -8.71 19.16 4.71
C GLU A 158 -8.17 19.04 3.28
N ALA A 159 -6.85 18.93 3.13
CA ALA A 159 -6.21 18.73 1.83
C ALA A 159 -6.61 17.39 1.20
N ALA A 160 -6.67 16.32 1.99
CA ALA A 160 -7.14 15.01 1.54
C ALA A 160 -8.61 15.05 1.09
N ALA A 161 -9.49 15.70 1.85
CA ALA A 161 -10.89 15.87 1.48
C ALA A 161 -11.05 16.70 0.19
N SER A 162 -10.25 17.76 0.04
CA SER A 162 -10.24 18.60 -1.16
C SER A 162 -9.80 17.82 -2.40
N ALA A 163 -8.78 16.97 -2.27
CA ALA A 163 -8.32 16.09 -3.35
C ALA A 163 -9.40 15.07 -3.76
N ALA A 164 -10.13 14.50 -2.80
CA ALA A 164 -11.25 13.60 -3.08
C ALA A 164 -12.37 14.31 -3.84
N ALA A 165 -12.78 15.50 -3.40
CA ALA A 165 -13.80 16.31 -4.09
C ALA A 165 -13.37 16.70 -5.53
N ALA A 166 -12.08 17.00 -5.73
CA ALA A 166 -11.54 17.26 -7.06
C ALA A 166 -11.61 16.04 -7.98
N ALA A 167 -11.35 14.83 -7.45
CA ALA A 167 -11.46 13.59 -8.20
C ALA A 167 -12.93 13.31 -8.61
N GLU A 168 -13.89 13.51 -7.72
CA GLU A 168 -15.32 13.38 -8.03
C GLU A 168 -15.78 14.39 -9.10
N SER A 169 -15.28 15.63 -9.00
CA SER A 169 -15.55 16.68 -9.99
C SER A 169 -14.98 16.30 -11.37
N ALA A 170 -13.78 15.73 -11.42
CA ALA A 170 -13.17 15.24 -12.65
C ALA A 170 -13.98 14.10 -13.29
N ASN A 171 -14.47 13.15 -12.48
CA ASN A 171 -15.35 12.08 -12.95
C ASN A 171 -16.64 12.63 -13.55
N THR A 172 -17.29 13.58 -12.85
CA THR A 172 -18.50 14.25 -13.33
C THR A 172 -18.25 14.98 -14.66
N ALA A 173 -17.12 15.66 -14.79
CA ALA A 173 -16.74 16.32 -16.03
C ALA A 173 -16.54 15.31 -17.19
N GLY A 174 -15.93 14.16 -16.92
CA GLY A 174 -15.76 13.06 -17.88
C GLY A 174 -17.09 12.48 -18.37
N GLU A 175 -18.06 12.30 -17.47
CA GLU A 175 -19.42 11.88 -17.83
C GLU A 175 -20.12 12.91 -18.71
N LYS A 176 -20.00 14.20 -18.37
CA LYS A 176 -20.59 15.29 -19.17
C LYS A 176 -19.95 15.41 -20.56
N ALA A 177 -18.65 15.22 -20.67
CA ALA A 177 -17.96 15.16 -21.96
C ALA A 177 -18.45 13.99 -22.82
N SER A 178 -18.68 12.83 -22.20
CA SER A 178 -19.24 11.65 -22.87
C SER A 178 -20.67 11.89 -23.35
N GLN A 179 -21.52 12.49 -22.50
CA GLN A 179 -22.89 12.88 -22.86
C GLN A 179 -22.90 13.89 -24.02
N ALA A 180 -22.04 14.91 -23.98
CA ALA A 180 -21.92 15.89 -25.06
C ALA A 180 -21.52 15.25 -26.39
N SER A 181 -20.60 14.28 -26.36
CA SER A 181 -20.17 13.53 -27.56
C SER A 181 -21.30 12.70 -28.17
N GLN A 182 -22.13 12.07 -27.32
CA GLN A 182 -23.32 11.34 -27.76
C GLN A 182 -24.36 12.29 -28.37
N SER A 183 -24.61 13.44 -27.74
CA SER A 183 -25.53 14.45 -28.28
C SER A 183 -25.06 15.00 -29.63
N ALA A 184 -23.76 15.22 -29.81
CA ALA A 184 -23.20 15.65 -31.10
C ALA A 184 -23.43 14.59 -32.20
N SER A 185 -23.23 13.32 -31.88
CA SER A 185 -23.48 12.20 -32.80
C SER A 185 -24.96 12.06 -33.17
N ALA A 186 -25.85 12.26 -32.19
CA ALA A 186 -27.29 12.28 -32.41
C ALA A 186 -27.69 13.46 -33.33
N ALA A 187 -27.11 14.64 -33.14
CA ALA A 187 -27.38 15.80 -33.98
C ALA A 187 -26.97 15.58 -35.45
N GLU A 188 -25.80 14.96 -35.71
CA GLU A 188 -25.39 14.63 -37.08
C GLU A 188 -26.29 13.57 -37.72
N SER A 189 -26.77 12.61 -36.92
CA SER A 189 -27.76 11.62 -37.37
C SER A 189 -29.09 12.29 -37.75
N SER A 190 -29.58 13.23 -36.92
CA SER A 190 -30.79 14.00 -37.22
C SER A 190 -30.64 14.87 -38.46
N LYS A 191 -29.48 15.48 -38.68
CA LYS A 191 -29.17 16.25 -39.89
C LYS A 191 -29.22 15.37 -41.14
N SER A 192 -28.67 14.16 -41.08
CA SER A 192 -28.71 13.18 -42.17
C SER A 192 -30.14 12.72 -42.50
N ALA A 193 -30.95 12.48 -41.46
CA ALA A 193 -32.36 12.13 -41.60
C ALA A 193 -33.18 13.29 -42.21
N ALA A 194 -32.90 14.54 -41.82
CA ALA A 194 -33.52 15.72 -42.41
C ALA A 194 -33.16 15.88 -43.89
N ALA A 195 -31.90 15.67 -44.27
CA ALA A 195 -31.46 15.70 -45.67
C ALA A 195 -32.17 14.63 -46.52
N THR A 196 -32.32 13.41 -45.98
CA THR A 196 -33.07 12.33 -46.63
C THR A 196 -34.53 12.71 -46.84
N SER A 197 -35.16 13.28 -45.81
CA SER A 197 -36.56 13.73 -45.87
C SER A 197 -36.76 14.85 -46.89
N ALA A 198 -35.81 15.79 -46.99
CA ALA A 198 -35.84 16.85 -48.00
C ALA A 198 -35.75 16.28 -49.43
N GLY A 199 -34.90 15.27 -49.66
CA GLY A 199 -34.82 14.55 -50.93
C GLY A 199 -36.13 13.85 -51.29
N ALA A 200 -36.74 13.16 -50.33
CA ALA A 200 -38.05 12.52 -50.51
C ALA A 200 -39.15 13.53 -50.85
N ALA A 201 -39.17 14.69 -50.18
CA ALA A 201 -40.11 15.77 -50.46
C ALA A 201 -39.94 16.30 -51.91
N LYS A 202 -38.70 16.49 -52.39
CA LYS A 202 -38.44 16.93 -53.77
C LYS A 202 -38.91 15.92 -54.81
N THR A 203 -38.73 14.63 -54.53
CA THR A 203 -39.27 13.54 -55.37
C THR A 203 -40.80 13.59 -55.39
N SER A 204 -41.45 13.79 -54.24
CA SER A 204 -42.90 13.93 -54.15
C SER A 204 -43.43 15.13 -54.96
N GLU A 205 -42.76 16.29 -54.87
CA GLU A 205 -43.08 17.48 -55.68
C GLU A 205 -43.02 17.18 -57.18
N THR A 206 -41.99 16.45 -57.63
CA THR A 206 -41.83 16.03 -59.02
C THR A 206 -42.96 15.10 -59.48
N ASN A 207 -43.32 14.13 -58.64
CA ASN A 207 -44.41 13.19 -58.91
C ASN A 207 -45.79 13.89 -58.96
N ALA A 208 -46.02 14.87 -58.08
CA ALA A 208 -47.23 15.68 -58.10
C ALA A 208 -47.36 16.49 -59.40
N ALA A 209 -46.27 17.13 -59.84
CA ALA A 209 -46.24 17.87 -61.11
C ALA A 209 -46.48 16.94 -62.32
N ALA A 210 -45.88 15.75 -62.34
CA ALA A 210 -46.12 14.75 -63.38
C ALA A 210 -47.58 14.27 -63.41
N SER A 211 -48.18 14.08 -62.23
CA SER A 211 -49.60 13.70 -62.08
C SER A 211 -50.52 14.80 -62.59
N GLN A 212 -50.21 16.08 -62.30
CA GLN A 212 -50.98 17.23 -62.80
C GLN A 212 -50.95 17.29 -64.34
N LYS A 213 -49.80 17.09 -64.97
CA LYS A 213 -49.68 17.05 -66.44
C LYS A 213 -50.46 15.90 -67.05
N SER A 214 -50.42 14.72 -66.41
CA SER A 214 -51.18 13.55 -66.85
C SER A 214 -52.68 13.82 -66.76
N ALA A 215 -53.16 14.41 -65.67
CA ALA A 215 -54.56 14.80 -65.51
C ALA A 215 -55.02 15.80 -66.57
N ALA A 216 -54.21 16.81 -66.90
CA ALA A 216 -54.52 17.78 -67.96
C ALA A 216 -54.60 17.13 -69.36
N THR A 217 -53.73 16.15 -69.63
CA THR A 217 -53.74 15.38 -70.88
C THR A 217 -55.00 14.52 -70.98
N SER A 218 -55.37 13.82 -69.90
CA SER A 218 -56.61 13.05 -69.82
C SER A 218 -57.84 13.92 -70.00
N ALA A 219 -57.88 15.11 -69.41
CA ALA A 219 -58.97 16.06 -69.59
C ALA A 219 -59.13 16.49 -71.05
N SER A 220 -58.02 16.84 -71.72
CA SER A 220 -58.02 17.21 -73.15
C SER A 220 -58.50 16.08 -74.05
N THR A 221 -58.10 14.85 -73.73
CA THR A 221 -58.56 13.63 -74.42
C THR A 221 -60.06 13.43 -74.25
N ALA A 222 -60.58 13.60 -73.03
CA ALA A 222 -62.01 13.49 -72.74
C ALA A 222 -62.82 14.56 -73.51
N THR A 223 -62.35 15.82 -73.56
CA THR A 223 -62.98 16.89 -74.36
C THR A 223 -63.02 16.56 -75.86
N THR A 224 -61.93 15.99 -76.39
CA THR A 224 -61.86 15.56 -77.79
C THR A 224 -62.88 14.46 -78.07
N LYS A 225 -62.90 13.41 -77.23
CA LYS A 225 -63.85 12.29 -77.37
C LYS A 225 -65.31 12.74 -77.25
N ALA A 226 -65.61 13.70 -76.37
CA ALA A 226 -66.95 14.28 -76.27
C ALA A 226 -67.35 15.02 -77.57
N SER A 227 -66.40 15.72 -78.20
CA SER A 227 -66.64 16.44 -79.47
C SER A 227 -66.85 15.48 -80.65
N GLU A 228 -66.06 14.40 -80.71
CA GLU A 228 -66.23 13.32 -81.69
C GLU A 228 -67.60 12.63 -81.54
N ALA A 229 -68.00 12.34 -80.30
CA ALA A 229 -69.32 11.76 -80.00
C ALA A 229 -70.46 12.70 -80.40
N ALA A 230 -70.34 14.01 -80.12
CA ALA A 230 -71.33 15.01 -80.52
C ALA A 230 -71.46 15.13 -82.04
N THR A 231 -70.35 15.04 -82.77
CA THR A 231 -70.34 15.03 -84.24
C THR A 231 -71.02 13.77 -84.77
N SER A 232 -70.65 12.61 -84.24
CA SER A 232 -71.28 11.33 -84.62
C SER A 232 -72.79 11.33 -84.37
N ALA A 233 -73.25 11.95 -83.28
CA ALA A 233 -74.68 12.11 -83.00
C ALA A 233 -75.40 13.01 -84.02
N ARG A 234 -74.75 14.09 -84.49
CA ARG A 234 -75.28 14.95 -85.56
C ARG A 234 -75.35 14.21 -86.89
N ASP A 235 -74.32 13.45 -87.23
CA ASP A 235 -74.27 12.65 -88.46
C ASP A 235 -75.36 11.56 -88.45
N ALA A 236 -75.59 10.93 -87.29
CA ALA A 236 -76.66 9.97 -87.10
C ALA A 236 -78.05 10.60 -87.24
N ALA A 237 -78.25 11.82 -86.70
CA ALA A 237 -79.49 12.59 -86.90
C ALA A 237 -79.69 12.90 -88.40
N ALA A 238 -78.71 13.53 -89.05
CA ALA A 238 -78.80 13.85 -90.47
C ALA A 238 -79.09 12.62 -91.35
N SER A 239 -78.51 11.47 -91.01
CA SER A 239 -78.81 10.19 -91.68
C SER A 239 -80.26 9.75 -91.49
N LYS A 240 -80.83 9.95 -90.30
CA LYS A 240 -82.26 9.72 -90.02
C LYS A 240 -83.17 10.63 -90.84
N GLU A 241 -82.84 11.92 -90.99
CA GLU A 241 -83.59 12.84 -91.84
C GLU A 241 -83.48 12.49 -93.34
N ALA A 242 -82.28 12.10 -93.80
CA ALA A 242 -82.06 11.63 -95.17
C ALA A 242 -82.86 10.35 -95.47
N ALA A 243 -82.90 9.41 -94.52
CA ALA A 243 -83.72 8.21 -94.63
C ALA A 243 -85.21 8.56 -94.72
N LYS A 244 -85.70 9.52 -93.92
CA LYS A 244 -87.09 10.00 -93.99
C LYS A 244 -87.42 10.64 -95.34
N SER A 245 -86.51 11.44 -95.88
CA SER A 245 -86.66 12.07 -97.20
C SER A 245 -86.70 11.03 -98.33
N SER A 246 -85.90 9.97 -98.20
CA SER A 246 -85.88 8.84 -99.15
C SER A 246 -87.19 8.04 -99.09
N GLU A 247 -87.73 7.80 -97.90
CA GLU A 247 -89.05 7.18 -97.69
C GLU A 247 -90.16 7.99 -98.38
N THR A 248 -90.17 9.32 -98.21
CA THR A 248 -91.11 10.21 -98.91
C THR A 248 -90.96 10.12 -100.43
N SER A 249 -89.73 10.15 -100.94
CA SER A 249 -89.45 10.07 -102.37
C SER A 249 -89.88 8.74 -102.99
N ALA A 250 -89.67 7.63 -102.27
CA ALA A 250 -90.14 6.31 -102.66
C ALA A 250 -91.68 6.24 -102.71
N ALA A 251 -92.37 6.80 -101.70
CA ALA A 251 -93.83 6.89 -101.67
C ALA A 251 -94.38 7.73 -102.84
N SER A 252 -93.79 8.89 -103.12
CA SER A 252 -94.17 9.72 -104.29
C SER A 252 -93.94 8.98 -105.61
N SER A 253 -92.82 8.26 -105.74
CA SER A 253 -92.52 7.47 -106.94
C SER A 253 -93.52 6.34 -107.14
N ALA A 254 -93.93 5.65 -106.07
CA ALA A 254 -94.97 4.63 -106.11
C ALA A 254 -96.33 5.21 -106.55
N SER A 255 -96.72 6.38 -106.02
CA SER A 255 -97.93 7.09 -106.46
C SER A 255 -97.88 7.45 -107.95
N ASN A 256 -96.75 7.99 -108.43
CA ASN A 256 -96.57 8.35 -109.85
C ASN A 256 -96.61 7.12 -110.77
N ALA A 257 -96.05 5.99 -110.35
CA ALA A 257 -96.13 4.74 -111.07
C ALA A 257 -97.58 4.22 -111.15
N ALA A 258 -98.34 4.30 -110.06
CA ALA A 258 -99.77 3.96 -110.05
C ALA A 258 -100.59 4.88 -110.97
N SER A 259 -100.34 6.19 -110.96
CA SER A 259 -100.98 7.14 -111.88
C SER A 259 -100.64 6.86 -113.35
N SER A 260 -99.37 6.54 -113.66
CA SER A 260 -98.94 6.21 -115.03
C SER A 260 -99.55 4.90 -115.53
N ALA A 261 -99.69 3.90 -114.66
CA ALA A 261 -100.38 2.65 -114.98
C ALA A 261 -101.89 2.88 -115.28
N THR A 262 -102.50 3.90 -114.65
CA THR A 262 -103.91 4.27 -114.89
C THR A 262 -104.09 5.03 -116.22
N ALA A 263 -103.05 5.69 -116.74
CA ALA A 263 -103.10 6.49 -117.97
C ALA A 263 -102.74 5.72 -119.27
N ALA A 264 -102.24 4.49 -119.16
CA ALA A 264 -101.84 3.64 -120.28
C ALA A 264 -102.86 2.55 -120.66
N GLY A 265 -104.04 2.55 -120.02
CA GLY A 265 -105.20 1.69 -120.32
C GLY A 265 -106.42 2.51 -120.70
#